data_AF-R9CF55-F1
#
_entry.id   AF-R9CF55-F1
#
_cell.length_a   1.000
_cell.length_b   1.000
_cell.length_c   1.000
_cell.angle_alpha   90.00
_cell.angle_beta   90.00
_cell.angle_gamma   90.00
#
_symmetry.space_group_name_H-M   'P 1'
#
loop_
_entity.id
_entity.type
_entity.pdbx_description
1 polymer ?
#
loop_
_entity_poly.entity_id
_entity_poly.type
_entity_poly.pdbx_seq_one_letter_code
_entity_poly.pdbx_strand_id
1 'polypeptide(L)'
;MIYGLILAGGKGTRLYPLSRSSKPKQFLKVINNKSFLQNTVDRVSPLIKKDNIYVVTNKDYEDKIKGELHNINPNNIFTEPQNKETPY
;
A
#
# COMPACT_ATOMS: atom_id res chain seq x y z
N MET A 1 6.73 -22.04 2.93
CA MET A 1 7.22 -20.76 2.34
C MET A 1 6.12 -19.72 2.52
N ILE A 2 6.41 -18.53 3.05
CA ILE A 2 5.39 -17.52 3.40
C ILE A 2 5.42 -16.39 2.38
N TYR A 3 4.23 -15.93 1.99
CA TYR A 3 4.00 -14.79 1.11
C TYR A 3 3.13 -13.76 1.82
N GLY A 4 3.37 -12.48 1.55
CA GLY A 4 2.61 -11.37 2.11
C GLY A 4 1.87 -10.63 1.01
N LEU A 5 0.58 -10.39 1.19
CA LEU A 5 -0.22 -9.54 0.31
C LEU A 5 -0.70 -8.32 1.09
N ILE A 6 -0.30 -7.13 0.65
CA ILE A 6 -0.68 -5.86 1.26
C ILE A 6 -1.74 -5.19 0.37
N LEU A 7 -2.94 -4.99 0.93
CA LEU A 7 -4.03 -4.32 0.24
C LEU A 7 -3.96 -2.81 0.51
N ALA A 8 -3.60 -2.04 -0.52
CA ALA A 8 -3.37 -0.60 -0.48
C ALA A 8 -4.30 0.19 -1.44
N GLY A 9 -5.49 -0.35 -1.75
CA GLY A 9 -6.45 0.20 -2.72
C GLY A 9 -7.63 0.99 -2.13
N GLY A 10 -7.78 1.06 -0.80
CA GLY A 10 -8.94 1.71 -0.19
C GLY A 10 -9.00 3.22 -0.46
N LYS A 11 -10.15 3.74 -0.92
CA LYS A 11 -10.43 5.19 -1.04
C LYS A 11 -10.33 5.96 0.29
N GLY A 12 -10.24 5.27 1.43
CA GLY A 12 -10.02 5.90 2.72
C GLY A 12 -11.24 6.63 3.27
N THR A 13 -12.47 6.15 3.07
CA THR A 13 -13.68 6.80 3.60
C THR A 13 -13.77 6.84 5.15
N ARG A 14 -13.02 5.99 5.88
CA ARG A 14 -13.10 5.86 7.36
C ARG A 14 -12.20 6.77 8.25
N LEU A 15 -11.45 7.73 7.69
CA LEU A 15 -10.53 8.66 8.43
C LEU A 15 -10.56 10.03 7.74
N TYR A 16 -11.76 10.43 7.35
CA TYR A 16 -12.07 11.84 7.14
C TYR A 16 -11.91 12.57 8.50
N PRO A 17 -11.26 13.76 8.57
CA PRO A 17 -10.85 14.65 7.49
C PRO A 17 -9.38 14.54 7.05
N LEU A 18 -8.61 13.58 7.59
CA LEU A 18 -7.18 13.43 7.30
C LEU A 18 -6.90 12.86 5.91
N SER A 19 -7.82 12.09 5.32
CA SER A 19 -7.77 11.71 3.90
C SER A 19 -8.59 12.66 3.03
N ARG A 20 -7.93 13.35 2.11
CA ARG A 20 -8.57 13.99 0.95
C ARG A 20 -8.37 13.11 -0.28
N SER A 21 -9.23 13.22 -1.29
CA SER A 21 -9.05 12.52 -2.59
C SER A 21 -7.67 12.78 -3.23
N SER A 22 -7.02 13.89 -2.91
CA SER A 22 -5.66 14.22 -3.34
C SER A 22 -4.54 13.66 -2.46
N LYS A 23 -4.84 13.13 -1.25
CA LYS A 23 -3.86 12.61 -0.30
C LYS A 23 -4.44 11.43 0.51
N PRO A 24 -4.44 10.22 -0.07
CA PRO A 24 -4.95 9.01 0.58
C PRO A 24 -4.15 8.66 1.83
N LYS A 25 -4.78 8.07 2.87
CA LYS A 25 -4.10 7.86 4.17
C LYS A 25 -2.87 6.98 4.07
N GLN A 26 -2.82 6.00 3.17
CA GLN A 26 -1.66 5.13 3.07
C GLN A 26 -0.34 5.90 2.85
N PHE A 27 -0.43 7.14 2.39
CA PHE A 27 0.67 8.08 2.12
C PHE A 27 0.86 9.17 3.18
N LEU A 28 0.10 9.16 4.28
CA LEU A 28 0.30 10.11 5.37
C LEU A 28 1.51 9.68 6.20
N LYS A 29 2.50 10.57 6.31
CA LYS A 29 3.72 10.39 7.13
C LYS A 29 3.47 10.82 8.57
N VAL A 30 2.58 10.12 9.28
CA VAL A 30 2.16 10.51 10.64
C VAL A 30 3.10 9.95 11.71
N ILE A 31 3.77 8.82 11.43
CA ILE A 31 4.61 8.11 12.40
C ILE A 31 5.98 7.85 11.76
N ASN A 32 7.05 8.26 12.45
CA ASN A 32 8.45 8.02 12.08
C ASN A 32 8.86 8.54 10.69
N ASN A 33 8.20 9.59 10.18
CA ASN A 33 8.47 10.17 8.85
C ASN A 33 8.27 9.19 7.68
N LYS A 34 7.63 8.04 7.93
CA LYS A 34 7.31 6.98 6.96
C LYS A 34 5.81 6.92 6.72
N SER A 35 5.43 6.51 5.51
CA SER A 35 4.02 6.29 5.18
C SER A 35 3.47 5.07 5.93
N PHE A 36 2.15 4.96 6.08
CA PHE A 36 1.55 3.75 6.67
C PHE A 36 1.86 2.50 5.86
N LEU A 37 1.99 2.64 4.54
CA LEU A 37 2.40 1.55 3.65
C LEU A 37 3.83 1.10 3.93
N GLN A 38 4.78 2.04 4.01
CA GLN A 38 6.17 1.75 4.38
C GLN A 38 6.27 1.09 5.76
N ASN A 39 5.55 1.62 6.75
CA ASN A 39 5.51 1.03 8.09
C ASN A 39 4.91 -0.39 8.10
N THR A 40 3.99 -0.69 7.18
CA THR A 40 3.40 -2.03 7.04
C THR A 40 4.41 -3.00 6.44
N VAL A 41 5.13 -2.59 5.39
CA VAL A 41 6.22 -3.38 4.78
C VAL A 41 7.34 -3.65 5.79
N ASP A 42 7.74 -2.64 6.55
CA ASP A 42 8.78 -2.79 7.57
C ASP A 42 8.37 -3.76 8.68
N ARG A 43 7.08 -3.79 9.04
CA ARG A 43 6.56 -4.72 10.06
C ARG A 43 6.60 -6.18 9.60
N VAL A 44 6.37 -6.45 8.31
CA VAL A 44 6.32 -7.82 7.79
C VAL A 44 7.67 -8.31 7.26
N SER A 45 8.60 -7.41 6.94
CA SER A 45 9.93 -7.74 6.41
C SER A 45 10.79 -8.67 7.29
N PRO A 46 10.69 -8.67 8.64
CA PRO A 46 11.38 -9.66 9.48
C PRO A 46 10.86 -11.09 9.32
N LEU A 47 9.63 -11.25 8.84
CA LEU A 47 8.93 -12.54 8.71
C LEU A 47 8.87 -13.03 7.26
N ILE A 48 8.85 -12.11 6.30
CA ILE A 48 8.62 -12.37 4.88
C ILE A 48 9.73 -11.69 4.07
N LYS A 49 10.44 -12.46 3.24
CA LYS A 49 11.42 -11.90 2.30
C LYS A 49 10.73 -10.88 1.39
N LYS A 50 11.40 -9.76 1.10
CA LYS A 50 10.84 -8.67 0.30
C LYS A 50 10.37 -9.13 -1.09
N ASP A 51 11.05 -10.09 -1.69
CA ASP A 51 10.67 -10.70 -2.98
C ASP A 51 9.33 -11.46 -2.92
N ASN A 52 8.89 -11.84 -1.73
CA ASN A 52 7.64 -12.54 -1.47
C ASN A 52 6.52 -11.61 -0.94
N ILE A 53 6.76 -10.29 -0.93
CA ILE A 53 5.77 -9.29 -0.57
C ILE A 53 5.17 -8.73 -1.85
N TYR A 54 3.85 -8.76 -1.92
CA TYR A 54 3.04 -8.24 -3.02
C TYR A 54 2.13 -7.13 -2.51
N VAL A 55 1.85 -6.15 -3.37
CA VAL A 55 0.99 -5.01 -3.06
C VAL A 55 -0.11 -4.93 -4.11
N VAL A 56 -1.36 -4.85 -3.67
CA VAL A 56 -2.51 -4.62 -4.55
C VAL A 56 -3.03 -3.22 -4.29
N THR A 57 -3.19 -2.42 -5.34
CA THR A 57 -3.67 -1.04 -5.22
C THR A 57 -4.56 -0.64 -6.39
N ASN A 58 -5.10 0.58 -6.34
CA ASN A 58 -5.79 1.17 -7.47
C ASN A 58 -4.76 1.74 -8.47
N LYS A 59 -5.08 1.72 -9.77
CA LYS A 59 -4.26 2.30 -10.83
C LYS A 59 -3.83 3.75 -10.55
N ASP A 60 -4.71 4.55 -9.93
CA ASP A 60 -4.42 5.94 -9.55
C ASP A 60 -3.26 6.11 -8.57
N TYR A 61 -2.88 5.03 -7.86
CA TYR A 61 -1.85 5.04 -6.82
C TYR A 61 -0.59 4.28 -7.20
N GLU A 62 -0.54 3.66 -8.37
CA GLU A 62 0.56 2.80 -8.81
C GLU A 62 1.92 3.52 -8.75
N ASP A 63 2.03 4.66 -9.43
CA ASP A 63 3.28 5.43 -9.50
C ASP A 63 3.71 5.92 -8.11
N LYS A 64 2.73 6.27 -7.27
CA LYS A 64 2.99 6.74 -5.92
C LYS A 64 3.50 5.62 -5.01
N ILE A 65 2.96 4.41 -5.14
CA ILE A 65 3.45 3.24 -4.39
C ILE A 65 4.84 2.84 -4.87
N LYS A 66 5.08 2.83 -6.20
CA LYS A 66 6.41 2.57 -6.76
C LYS A 66 7.45 3.57 -6.22
N GLY A 67 7.08 4.85 -6.08
CA GLY A 67 7.93 5.88 -5.50
C GLY A 67 8.07 5.85 -3.96
N GLU A 68 7.21 5.14 -3.23
CA GLU A 68 7.37 4.97 -1.78
C GLU A 68 8.08 3.66 -1.41
N LEU A 69 7.90 2.61 -2.20
CA LEU A 69 8.40 1.26 -1.94
C LEU A 69 9.58 0.90 -2.86
N HIS A 70 10.64 1.71 -2.85
CA HIS A 70 11.85 1.48 -3.66
C HIS A 70 12.53 0.13 -3.40
N ASN A 71 12.26 -0.44 -2.24
CA ASN A 71 12.83 -1.68 -1.71
C ASN A 71 11.93 -2.92 -1.96
N ILE A 72 10.85 -2.77 -2.72
CA ILE A 72 10.00 -3.87 -3.21
C ILE A 72 10.12 -3.93 -4.73
N ASN A 73 10.12 -5.14 -5.29
CA ASN A 73 10.17 -5.32 -6.74
C ASN A 73 8.92 -4.67 -7.37
N PRO A 74 9.08 -3.77 -8.36
CA PRO A 74 7.93 -3.15 -9.03
C PRO A 74 6.96 -4.15 -9.67
N ASN A 75 7.47 -5.33 -10.08
CA ASN A 75 6.65 -6.41 -10.64
C ASN A 75 5.72 -7.07 -9.60
N ASN A 76 5.95 -6.82 -8.31
CA ASN A 76 5.11 -7.31 -7.22
C ASN A 76 3.97 -6.31 -6.85
N ILE A 77 3.85 -5.21 -7.59
CA ILE A 77 2.78 -4.22 -7.41
C ILE A 77 1.73 -4.46 -8.49
N PHE A 78 0.54 -4.88 -8.07
CA PHE A 78 -0.60 -5.14 -8.94
C PHE A 78 -1.63 -4.03 -8.81
N THR A 79 -2.20 -3.63 -9.95
CA THR A 79 -3.28 -2.66 -10.00
C THR A 79 -4.61 -3.33 -10.29
N GLU A 80 -5.64 -2.95 -9.53
CA GLU A 80 -7.01 -3.36 -9.82
C GLU A 80 -7.60 -2.46 -10.92
N PRO A 81 -8.18 -3.04 -12.00
CA PRO A 81 -8.69 -2.27 -13.13
C PRO A 81 -9.92 -1.41 -12.77
N GLN A 82 -10.66 -1.80 -11.73
CA GLN A 82 -11.75 -1.04 -11.13
C GLN A 82 -11.80 -1.33 -9.62
N ASN A 83 -12.15 -0.32 -8.83
CA ASN A 83 -12.39 -0.51 -7.40
C ASN A 83 -13.71 -1.26 -7.23
N LYS A 84 -13.64 -2.58 -7.00
CA LYS A 84 -14.82 -3.44 -6.88
C LYS A 84 -15.41 -3.51 -5.47
N GLU A 85 -14.81 -2.83 -4.49
CA GLU A 85 -14.98 -3.08 -3.05
C GLU A 85 -14.73 -4.58 -2.69
N THR A 86 -14.12 -4.86 -1.55
CA THR A 86 -14.00 -6.24 -1.07
C THR A 86 -15.41 -6.77 -0.80
N PRO A 87 -15.85 -7.91 -1.39
CA PRO A 87 -17.12 -8.52 -1.02
C PRO A 87 -17.09 -8.85 0.47
N TYR A 88 -18.19 -8.50 1.16
CA TYR A 88 -18.44 -8.82 2.56
C TYR A 88 -18.42 -10.32 2.83
#